data_AF-A0A920SX77-F1
#
_entry.id   AF-A0A920SX77-F1
#
_cell.length_a   1.000
_cell.length_b   1.000
_cell.length_c   1.000
_cell.angle_alpha   90.00
_cell.angle_beta   90.00
_cell.angle_gamma   90.00
#
_symmetry.space_group_name_H-M   'P 1'
#
loop_
_entity.id
_entity.type
_entity.pdbx_description
1 polymer ?
#
loop_
_entity_poly.entity_id
_entity_poly.type
_entity_poly.pdbx_seq_one_letter_code
_entity_poly.pdbx_strand_id
1 'polypeptide(L)'
;MQWVPNSLRIESATRCADAEDHLEFRCIWTDLRVENTSTIFTSKATEGQLLHIPMSHGEGNYQADEETISRLENNGQVIFRYSDTSGGK
;
A
#
# COMPACT_ATOMS: atom_id res chain seq x y z
N MET A 1 16.15 -24.06 6.39
CA MET A 1 15.54 -22.78 5.99
C MET A 1 14.07 -22.87 6.35
N GLN A 2 13.67 -22.19 7.41
CA GLN A 2 12.33 -22.32 8.00
C GLN A 2 11.45 -21.20 7.44
N TRP A 3 10.46 -21.62 6.67
CA TRP A 3 9.41 -20.81 6.07
C TRP A 3 8.51 -20.28 7.20
N VAL A 4 8.37 -18.95 7.34
CA VAL A 4 7.50 -18.33 8.37
C VAL A 4 6.19 -17.93 7.68
N PRO A 5 5.03 -18.53 8.01
CA PRO A 5 3.81 -18.39 7.22
C PRO A 5 2.95 -17.14 7.51
N ASN A 6 3.44 -16.16 8.27
CA ASN A 6 2.66 -15.02 8.77
C ASN A 6 3.29 -13.66 8.43
N SER A 7 3.65 -13.46 7.15
CA SER A 7 3.84 -12.09 6.65
C SER A 7 2.51 -11.63 6.07
N LEU A 8 1.77 -10.82 6.81
CA LEU A 8 0.61 -10.12 6.27
C LEU A 8 1.12 -9.16 5.18
N ARG A 9 1.05 -9.58 3.91
CA ARG A 9 1.17 -8.67 2.77
C ARG A 9 0.06 -7.63 2.96
N ILE A 10 0.35 -6.35 2.82
CA ILE A 10 -0.68 -5.32 2.60
C ILE A 10 -1.22 -5.55 1.18
N GLU A 11 -1.91 -6.66 0.99
CA GLU A 11 -2.70 -6.96 -0.19
C GLU A 11 -4.15 -7.02 0.27
N SER A 12 -4.91 -6.03 -0.16
CA SER A 12 -6.35 -6.07 -0.15
C SER A 12 -6.80 -5.05 -1.18
N ALA A 13 -7.37 -5.38 -2.35
CA ALA A 13 -7.76 -6.62 -3.00
C ALA A 13 -8.27 -6.31 -4.43
N THR A 14 -8.57 -7.38 -5.18
CA THR A 14 -9.44 -7.40 -6.37
C THR A 14 -8.82 -7.01 -7.73
N ARG A 15 -8.02 -7.96 -8.22
CA ARG A 15 -7.70 -8.22 -9.65
C ARG A 15 -6.78 -7.24 -10.36
N CYS A 16 -5.58 -7.09 -9.82
CA CYS A 16 -4.41 -7.34 -10.66
C CYS A 16 -3.76 -8.60 -10.07
N ALA A 17 -3.63 -9.64 -10.89
CA ALA A 17 -2.67 -10.69 -10.59
C ALA A 17 -1.29 -10.06 -10.38
N ASP A 18 -0.39 -10.84 -9.81
CA ASP A 18 1.01 -10.51 -9.55
C ASP A 18 1.23 -9.86 -8.18
N ALA A 19 1.23 -10.73 -7.16
CA ALA A 19 2.24 -10.64 -6.13
C ALA A 19 3.59 -10.35 -6.82
N GLU A 20 4.34 -9.34 -6.38
CA GLU A 20 5.72 -9.14 -6.84
C GLU A 20 6.60 -10.28 -6.29
N ASP A 21 6.48 -11.45 -6.92
CA ASP A 21 7.37 -12.61 -6.84
C ASP A 21 8.33 -12.63 -8.06
N HIS A 22 8.20 -11.63 -8.93
CA HIS A 22 9.02 -11.43 -10.12
C HIS A 22 9.65 -10.04 -10.07
N LEU A 23 10.98 -10.00 -10.12
CA LEU A 23 11.83 -8.81 -10.13
C LEU A 23 11.66 -8.02 -11.45
N GLU A 24 10.46 -7.53 -11.71
CA GLU A 24 10.11 -6.83 -12.94
C GLU A 24 9.75 -5.37 -12.64
N PHE A 25 10.28 -4.47 -13.46
CA PHE A 25 9.98 -3.06 -13.37
C PHE A 25 8.57 -2.78 -13.92
N ARG A 26 7.71 -2.18 -13.09
CA ARG A 26 6.32 -1.87 -13.46
C ARG A 26 6.10 -0.37 -13.57
N CYS A 27 5.57 0.04 -14.73
CA CYS A 27 5.06 1.39 -14.98
C CYS A 27 3.56 1.32 -15.25
N ILE A 28 2.74 1.49 -14.22
CA ILE A 28 1.28 1.38 -14.32
C ILE A 28 0.60 2.54 -13.59
N TRP A 29 -0.61 2.88 -14.03
CA TRP A 29 -1.49 3.72 -13.24
C TRP A 29 -2.08 2.92 -12.09
N THR A 30 -2.21 3.53 -10.93
CA THR A 30 -2.76 2.87 -9.74
C THR A 30 -3.60 3.83 -8.92
N ASP A 31 -4.65 3.29 -8.34
CA ASP A 31 -5.53 4.00 -7.44
C ASP A 31 -5.04 3.84 -5.99
N LEU A 32 -4.89 4.97 -5.32
CA LEU A 32 -4.47 5.06 -3.92
C LEU A 32 -5.55 5.79 -3.12
N ARG A 33 -5.86 5.28 -1.93
CA ARG A 33 -6.71 5.95 -0.96
C ARG A 33 -5.85 6.66 0.10
N VAL A 34 -6.20 7.91 0.40
CA VAL A 34 -5.57 8.68 1.47
C VAL A 34 -6.07 8.18 2.83
N GLU A 35 -5.15 7.74 3.69
CA GLU A 35 -5.48 7.19 5.02
C GLU A 35 -5.14 8.18 6.14
N ASN A 36 -4.14 9.04 5.95
CA ASN A 36 -3.77 10.03 6.95
C ASN A 36 -3.42 11.37 6.31
N THR A 37 -4.07 12.43 6.78
CA THR A 37 -3.89 13.83 6.33
C THR A 37 -3.12 14.69 7.33
N SER A 38 -2.68 14.11 8.45
CA SER A 38 -1.98 14.79 9.55
C SER A 38 -0.54 15.18 9.22
N THR A 39 -0.01 14.79 8.05
CA THR A 39 1.36 15.11 7.63
C THR A 39 1.39 16.35 6.74
N ILE A 40 2.52 17.06 6.73
CA ILE A 40 2.69 18.24 5.86
C ILE A 40 2.42 17.94 4.38
N PHE A 41 2.70 16.70 3.95
CA PHE A 41 2.55 16.23 2.56
C PHE A 41 1.08 15.97 2.17
N THR A 42 0.22 15.70 3.14
CA THR A 42 -1.19 15.31 2.92
C THR A 42 -2.19 16.25 3.59
N SER A 43 -1.71 17.32 4.22
CA SER A 43 -2.52 18.35 4.89
C SER A 43 -3.57 19.03 4.02
N LYS A 44 -3.42 18.96 2.69
CA LYS A 44 -4.38 19.50 1.70
C LYS A 44 -5.26 18.42 1.06
N ALA A 45 -5.01 17.15 1.34
CA ALA A 45 -5.83 16.05 0.87
C ALA A 45 -7.01 15.84 1.83
N THR A 46 -8.02 15.12 1.36
CA THR A 46 -9.13 14.67 2.21
C THR A 46 -8.91 13.21 2.60
N GLU A 47 -9.15 12.85 3.87
CA GLU A 47 -9.10 11.45 4.28
C GLU A 47 -10.15 10.65 3.51
N GLY A 48 -9.76 9.47 3.00
CA GLY A 48 -10.59 8.66 2.10
C GLY A 48 -10.59 9.12 0.63
N GLN A 49 -9.90 10.20 0.27
CA GLN A 49 -9.78 10.64 -1.12
C GLN A 49 -9.07 9.58 -1.97
N LEU A 50 -9.59 9.35 -3.18
CA LEU A 50 -8.94 8.50 -4.18
C LEU A 50 -8.04 9.32 -5.09
N LEU A 51 -6.82 8.83 -5.28
CA LEU A 51 -5.78 9.42 -6.10
C LEU A 51 -5.40 8.42 -7.19
N HIS A 52 -5.48 8.86 -8.44
CA HIS A 52 -5.02 8.09 -9.59
C HIS A 52 -3.62 8.58 -9.99
N ILE A 53 -2.59 7.79 -9.69
CA ILE A 53 -1.18 8.22 -9.79
C ILE A 53 -0.38 7.19 -10.60
N PRO A 54 0.55 7.62 -11.48
CA PRO A 54 1.45 6.69 -12.14
C PRO A 54 2.48 6.16 -11.13
N MET A 55 2.60 4.84 -11.02
CA MET A 55 3.63 4.17 -10.27
C MET A 55 4.69 3.58 -11.19
N SER A 56 5.95 3.77 -10.80
CA SER A 56 7.13 3.37 -11.56
C SER A 56 8.20 2.86 -10.60
N HIS A 57 8.13 1.58 -10.22
CA HIS A 57 9.10 0.94 -9.33
C HIS A 57 9.49 -0.46 -9.82
N GLY A 58 10.66 -0.92 -9.40
CA GLY A 58 11.08 -2.33 -9.52
C GLY A 58 11.23 -3.04 -8.18
N GLU A 59 11.13 -2.30 -7.06
CA GLU A 59 11.25 -2.80 -5.68
C GLU A 59 10.26 -2.01 -4.78
N GLY A 60 8.96 -2.22 -4.98
CA GLY A 60 7.89 -1.46 -4.31
C GLY A 60 7.33 -2.11 -3.03
N ASN A 61 7.82 -3.31 -2.67
CA ASN A 61 7.23 -4.14 -1.63
C ASN A 61 7.87 -3.88 -0.26
N TYR A 62 7.17 -3.15 0.63
CA TYR A 62 7.57 -3.00 2.02
C TYR A 62 7.19 -4.24 2.83
N GLN A 63 8.20 -4.91 3.39
CA GLN A 63 8.04 -6.11 4.22
C GLN A 63 8.48 -5.85 5.65
N ALA A 64 7.61 -6.15 6.61
CA ALA A 64 7.92 -6.09 8.03
C ALA A 64 7.15 -7.19 8.78
N ASP A 65 7.55 -7.47 10.01
CA ASP A 65 6.82 -8.37 10.91
C ASP A 65 5.47 -7.77 11.35
N GLU A 66 4.54 -8.63 11.79
CA GLU A 66 3.18 -8.23 12.16
C GLU A 66 3.13 -7.19 13.30
N GLU A 67 4.07 -7.24 14.24
CA GLU A 67 4.16 -6.27 15.34
C GLU A 67 4.54 -4.89 14.78
N THR A 68 5.54 -4.84 13.90
CA THR A 68 5.95 -3.62 13.21
C THR A 68 4.81 -3.05 12.36
N ILE A 69 4.12 -3.87 11.58
CA ILE A 69 2.97 -3.44 10.79
C ILE A 69 1.87 -2.87 11.69
N SER A 70 1.48 -3.60 12.74
CA SER A 70 0.45 -3.16 13.68
C SER A 70 0.82 -1.84 14.35
N ARG A 71 2.10 -1.67 14.72
CA ARG A 71 2.60 -0.42 15.29
C ARG A 71 2.49 0.73 14.30
N LEU A 72 2.85 0.54 13.03
CA LEU A 72 2.72 1.57 12.00
C LEU A 72 1.26 1.97 11.78
N GLU A 73 0.33 1.00 11.78
CA GLU A 73 -1.10 1.28 11.65
C GLU A 73 -1.64 2.04 12.86
N ASN A 74 -1.35 1.58 14.08
CA ASN A 74 -1.81 2.22 15.31
C ASN A 74 -1.24 3.63 15.50
N ASN A 75 -0.02 3.88 15.01
CA ASN A 75 0.61 5.18 15.08
C ASN A 75 0.16 6.13 13.95
N GLY A 76 -0.73 5.69 13.05
CA GLY A 76 -1.16 6.48 11.90
C GLY A 76 -0.02 6.75 10.90
N GLN A 77 0.99 5.88 10.82
CA GLN A 77 2.13 6.08 9.92
C GLN A 77 1.85 5.60 8.49
N VAL A 78 0.69 5.01 8.24
CA VAL A 78 0.22 4.66 6.91
C VAL A 78 -0.50 5.86 6.28
N ILE A 79 0.10 6.44 5.25
CA ILE A 79 -0.40 7.66 4.60
C ILE A 79 -1.32 7.34 3.40
N PHE A 80 -0.99 6.29 2.66
CA PHE A 80 -1.74 5.82 1.50
C PHE A 80 -1.91 4.30 1.56
N ARG A 81 -3.01 3.81 1.00
CA ARG A 81 -3.21 2.38 0.72
C ARG A 81 -3.62 2.19 -0.73
N TYR A 82 -3.21 1.07 -1.32
CA TYR A 82 -3.77 0.62 -2.58
C TYR A 82 -5.28 0.42 -2.44
N SER A 83 -5.99 0.79 -3.49
CA SER A 83 -7.44 0.75 -3.55
C SER A 83 -7.85 0.36 -4.96
N ASP A 84 -9.05 -0.21 -5.10
CA ASP A 84 -9.73 -0.24 -6.39
C ASP A 84 -10.29 1.15 -6.77
N THR A 85 -10.83 1.25 -7.98
CA THR A 85 -11.44 2.48 -8.52
C THR A 85 -12.68 2.94 -7.75
N SER A 86 -13.26 2.09 -6.90
CA SER A 86 -14.43 2.38 -6.06
C SER A 86 -14.06 2.76 -4.62
N GLY A 87 -12.78 2.77 -4.26
CA GLY A 87 -12.32 3.06 -2.91
C GLY A 87 -12.28 1.84 -2.00
N GLY A 88 -12.56 0.67 -2.56
CA GLY A 88 -12.47 -0.62 -1.90
C GLY A 88 -11.03 -1.03 -1.63
N LYS A 89 -10.89 -1.97 -0.70
CA LYS A 89 -9.67 -2.75 -0.62
C LYS A 89 -9.64 -3.60 -1.86
#